data_AF-A0A845Q7Z1-F1
#
_entry.id   AF-A0A845Q7Z1-F1
#
_cell.length_a   1.000
_cell.length_b   1.000
_cell.length_c   1.000
_cell.angle_alpha   90.00
_cell.angle_beta   90.00
_cell.angle_gamma   90.00
#
_symmetry.space_group_name_H-M   'P 1'
#
loop_
_entity.id
_entity.type
_entity.pdbx_description
1 polymer ?
#
loop_
_entity_poly.entity_id
_entity_poly.type
_entity_poly.pdbx_seq_one_letter_code
_entity_poly.pdbx_strand_id
1 'polypeptide(L)'
;MSTAQHLSIVPAGSGGASGSTSGGASGGTGPKAPKQVFWDRRELDALLNVYGRRVAAGDWRDYAMSGAKDMAVFEVYRRASEMPLYRIEKRPKLRNRQGAYAVIAASGMILKRGHELKQVLKVLEPKQISLVSEL
;
A
#
# COMPACT_ATOMS: atom_id res chain seq x y z
N MET A 1 -6.37 -15.10 23.09
CA MET A 1 -7.17 -16.05 22.28
C MET A 1 -6.97 -15.67 20.83
N SER A 2 -6.16 -16.46 20.14
CA SER A 2 -5.68 -16.22 18.78
C SER A 2 -6.64 -16.90 17.82
N THR A 3 -7.31 -16.13 16.96
CA THR A 3 -8.15 -16.67 15.89
C THR A 3 -7.44 -16.46 14.58
N ALA A 4 -6.84 -17.54 14.09
CA ALA A 4 -6.30 -17.66 12.74
C ALA A 4 -7.42 -17.43 11.72
N GLN A 5 -7.24 -16.46 10.82
CA GLN A 5 -8.13 -16.32 9.67
C GLN A 5 -7.69 -17.26 8.55
N HIS A 6 -8.62 -18.15 8.25
CA HIS A 6 -8.61 -19.24 7.29
C HIS A 6 -8.61 -18.68 5.86
N LEU A 7 -7.57 -19.00 5.08
CA LEU A 7 -7.43 -18.63 3.68
C LEU A 7 -8.15 -19.68 2.82
N SER A 8 -9.29 -19.31 2.23
CA SER A 8 -10.05 -20.18 1.32
C SER A 8 -9.31 -20.34 -0.01
N ILE A 9 -8.69 -21.51 -0.23
CA ILE A 9 -8.20 -21.97 -1.53
C ILE A 9 -9.33 -22.76 -2.20
N VAL A 10 -9.75 -22.32 -3.39
CA VAL A 10 -10.69 -23.08 -4.25
C VAL A 10 -9.85 -23.97 -5.18
N PRO A 11 -9.99 -25.31 -5.14
CA PRO A 11 -9.33 -26.19 -6.10
C PRO A 11 -10.02 -26.14 -7.47
N ALA A 12 -9.18 -26.08 -8.50
CA ALA A 12 -9.53 -26.04 -9.92
C ALA A 12 -10.26 -27.32 -10.37
N GLY A 13 -11.27 -27.13 -11.23
CA GLY A 13 -12.04 -28.21 -11.85
C GLY A 13 -11.20 -29.06 -12.80
N SER A 14 -11.27 -30.37 -12.62
CA SER A 14 -10.75 -31.39 -13.53
C SER A 14 -11.82 -31.77 -14.56
N GLY A 15 -11.61 -31.41 -15.82
CA GLY A 15 -12.35 -31.92 -16.97
C GLY A 15 -11.37 -32.36 -18.04
N GLY A 16 -11.22 -33.66 -18.25
CA GLY A 16 -10.34 -34.23 -19.27
C GLY A 16 -11.03 -34.33 -20.63
N ALA A 17 -10.23 -34.33 -21.70
CA ALA A 17 -10.19 -35.38 -22.74
C ALA A 17 -9.28 -34.97 -23.91
N SER A 18 -8.35 -35.89 -24.22
CA SER A 18 -7.81 -36.32 -25.53
C SER A 18 -7.91 -35.40 -26.76
N GLY A 19 -6.77 -35.22 -27.45
CA GLY A 19 -6.73 -34.74 -28.82
C GLY A 19 -5.33 -34.34 -29.29
N SER A 20 -4.61 -35.27 -29.90
CA SER A 20 -3.43 -35.00 -30.74
C SER A 20 -3.84 -34.14 -31.94
N THR A 21 -3.14 -33.02 -32.20
CA THR A 21 -2.77 -32.59 -33.57
C THR A 21 -1.69 -31.51 -33.53
N SER A 22 -0.73 -31.69 -34.44
CA SER A 22 0.37 -30.79 -34.78
C SER A 22 -0.09 -29.49 -35.46
N GLY A 23 0.64 -28.40 -35.21
CA GLY A 23 0.76 -27.29 -36.15
C GLY A 23 0.24 -25.94 -35.64
N GLY A 24 1.11 -24.91 -35.72
CA GLY A 24 0.69 -23.51 -35.72
C GLY A 24 1.21 -22.70 -34.54
N ALA A 25 2.34 -22.01 -34.75
CA ALA A 25 2.71 -20.86 -33.96
C ALA A 25 1.60 -19.80 -34.06
N SER A 26 0.81 -19.66 -32.98
CA SER A 26 -0.11 -18.54 -32.81
C SER A 26 0.21 -17.89 -31.49
N GLY A 27 0.92 -16.76 -31.56
CA GLY A 27 1.23 -15.91 -30.41
C GLY A 27 -0.06 -15.35 -29.84
N GLY A 28 -0.63 -16.05 -28.87
CA GLY A 28 -1.78 -15.60 -28.10
C GLY A 28 -1.44 -14.32 -27.35
N THR A 29 -1.84 -13.18 -27.90
CA THR A 29 -1.90 -11.93 -27.15
C THR A 29 -3.16 -11.98 -26.30
N GLY A 30 -3.11 -12.79 -25.23
CA GLY A 30 -4.16 -12.77 -24.20
C GLY A 30 -4.30 -11.34 -23.64
N PRO A 31 -5.50 -10.89 -23.29
CA PRO A 31 -5.70 -9.55 -22.76
C PRO A 31 -4.79 -9.34 -21.54
N LYS A 32 -3.83 -8.41 -21.65
CA LYS A 32 -2.99 -8.00 -20.52
C LYS A 32 -3.93 -7.53 -19.41
N ALA A 33 -3.92 -8.24 -18.28
CA ALA A 33 -4.67 -7.84 -17.10
C ALA A 33 -4.45 -6.34 -16.81
N PRO A 34 -5.50 -5.59 -16.40
CA PRO A 34 -5.38 -4.16 -16.19
C PRO A 34 -4.27 -3.88 -15.18
N LYS A 35 -3.35 -2.99 -15.55
CA LYS A 35 -2.19 -2.63 -14.72
C LYS A 35 -2.68 -1.88 -13.48
N GLN A 36 -2.86 -2.60 -12.38
CA GLN A 36 -3.23 -2.04 -11.08
C GLN A 36 -2.10 -1.15 -10.57
N VAL A 37 -2.45 0.01 -10.01
CA VAL A 37 -1.49 0.88 -9.33
C VAL A 37 -1.16 0.23 -7.99
N PHE A 38 0.13 0.02 -7.76
CA PHE A 38 0.63 -0.49 -6.49
C PHE A 38 1.95 0.16 -6.09
N TRP A 39 2.39 -0.18 -4.88
CA TRP A 39 3.66 0.24 -4.32
C TRP A 39 4.82 -0.59 -4.88
N ASP A 40 5.89 0.06 -5.31
CA ASP A 40 7.16 -0.59 -5.63
C ASP A 40 7.92 -0.93 -4.34
N ARG A 41 9.05 -1.64 -4.49
CA ARG A 41 9.84 -2.08 -3.34
C ARG A 41 10.36 -0.91 -2.49
N ARG A 42 10.87 0.16 -3.10
CA ARG A 42 11.42 1.31 -2.37
C ARG A 42 10.33 2.08 -1.64
N GLU A 43 9.15 2.14 -2.22
CA GLU A 43 7.98 2.74 -1.60
C GLU A 43 7.47 1.92 -0.41
N LEU A 44 7.36 0.59 -0.56
CA LEU A 44 7.00 -0.32 0.53
C LEU A 44 8.00 -0.21 1.68
N ASP A 45 9.30 -0.22 1.39
CA ASP A 45 10.33 -0.06 2.40
C ASP A 45 10.15 1.27 3.16
N ALA A 46 9.83 2.37 2.48
CA ALA A 46 9.58 3.65 3.13
C ALA A 46 8.32 3.64 4.03
N LEU A 47 7.22 3.06 3.56
CA LEU A 47 5.97 2.93 4.31
C LEU A 47 6.16 2.06 5.57
N LEU A 48 6.75 0.89 5.39
CA LEU A 48 6.96 -0.08 6.47
C LEU A 48 7.99 0.39 7.49
N ASN A 49 8.99 1.17 7.09
CA ASN A 49 9.93 1.80 8.02
C ASN A 49 9.25 2.80 8.96
N VAL A 50 8.37 3.65 8.44
CA VAL A 50 7.59 4.59 9.27
C VAL A 50 6.64 3.80 10.17
N TYR A 51 5.94 2.81 9.61
CA TYR A 51 5.05 1.93 10.37
C TYR A 51 5.78 1.27 11.54
N GLY A 52 6.91 0.61 11.29
CA GLY A 52 7.69 -0.07 12.33
C GLY A 52 8.12 0.86 13.47
N ARG A 53 8.56 2.09 13.16
CA ARG A 53 8.89 3.10 14.20
C ARG A 53 7.68 3.48 15.05
N ARG A 54 6.50 3.62 14.44
CA ARG A 54 5.26 4.00 15.15
C ARG A 54 4.66 2.83 15.93
N VAL A 55 4.84 1.60 15.48
CA VAL A 55 4.53 0.38 16.26
C VAL A 55 5.45 0.30 17.48
N ALA A 56 6.76 0.53 17.32
CA ALA A 56 7.70 0.54 18.42
C ALA A 56 7.39 1.64 19.47
N ALA A 57 6.84 2.77 19.03
CA ALA A 57 6.35 3.83 19.91
C ALA A 57 4.98 3.51 20.56
N GLY A 58 4.32 2.42 20.18
CA GLY A 58 3.00 2.04 20.68
C GLY A 58 1.82 2.81 20.06
N ASP A 59 2.09 3.65 19.06
CA ASP A 59 1.10 4.51 18.42
C ASP A 59 0.19 3.73 17.48
N TRP A 60 0.75 2.79 16.71
CA TRP A 60 0.07 2.05 15.64
C TRP A 60 0.06 0.55 15.93
N ARG A 61 -0.95 -0.16 15.42
CA ARG A 61 -1.13 -1.60 15.69
C ARG A 61 -1.43 -2.44 14.47
N ASP A 62 -2.00 -1.85 13.43
CA ASP A 62 -2.38 -2.57 12.22
C ASP A 62 -2.26 -1.67 10.99
N TYR A 63 -2.21 -2.29 9.81
CA TYR A 63 -2.26 -1.61 8.53
C TYR A 63 -3.03 -2.42 7.50
N ALA A 64 -3.62 -1.73 6.54
CA ALA A 64 -4.20 -2.33 5.34
C ALA A 64 -3.56 -1.71 4.10
N MET A 65 -3.46 -2.49 3.02
CA MET A 65 -2.94 -1.98 1.76
C MET A 65 -3.76 -2.52 0.60
N SER A 66 -4.16 -1.63 -0.30
CA SER A 66 -4.98 -1.97 -1.45
C SER A 66 -4.45 -1.27 -2.70
N GLY A 67 -4.53 -2.00 -3.82
CA GLY A 67 -4.30 -1.44 -5.15
C GLY A 67 -5.62 -1.24 -5.87
N ALA A 68 -5.69 -0.23 -6.73
CA ALA A 68 -6.82 0.00 -7.62
C ALA A 68 -6.32 0.45 -8.99
N LYS A 69 -7.25 0.65 -9.93
CA LYS A 69 -6.94 1.10 -11.29
C LYS A 69 -6.18 2.43 -11.32
N ASP A 70 -6.53 3.36 -10.43
CA ASP A 70 -6.03 4.74 -10.47
C ASP A 70 -5.16 5.12 -9.27
N MET A 71 -5.19 4.33 -8.20
CA MET A 71 -4.44 4.62 -6.98
C MET A 71 -4.06 3.38 -6.21
N ALA A 72 -3.04 3.51 -5.37
CA ALA A 72 -2.76 2.59 -4.27
C ALA A 72 -2.96 3.31 -2.94
N VAL A 73 -3.43 2.58 -1.93
CA VAL A 73 -3.68 3.11 -0.59
C VAL A 73 -2.96 2.24 0.43
N PHE A 74 -2.33 2.88 1.40
CA PHE A 74 -1.80 2.27 2.61
C PHE A 74 -2.48 2.95 3.81
N GLU A 75 -3.21 2.19 4.59
CA GLU A 75 -4.01 2.67 5.71
C GLU A 75 -3.39 2.18 7.02
N VAL A 76 -3.36 3.04 8.04
CA VAL A 76 -2.82 2.68 9.36
C VAL A 76 -3.87 2.85 10.44
N TYR A 77 -3.88 1.92 11.40
CA TYR A 77 -4.90 1.83 12.43
C TYR A 77 -4.28 1.79 13.82
N ARG A 78 -4.97 2.41 14.79
CA ARG A 78 -4.70 2.19 16.22
C ARG A 78 -5.35 0.92 16.73
N ARG A 79 -6.51 0.54 16.17
CA ARG A 79 -7.25 -0.69 16.43
C ARG A 79 -7.95 -1.14 15.15
N ALA A 80 -8.10 -2.45 14.95
CA ALA A 80 -8.64 -3.02 13.70
C ALA A 80 -10.10 -2.64 13.38
N SER A 81 -10.91 -2.22 14.37
CA SER A 81 -12.33 -1.88 14.18
C SER A 81 -12.61 -0.37 14.04
N GLU A 82 -11.56 0.46 14.01
CA GLU A 82 -11.71 1.92 13.93
C GLU A 82 -11.49 2.43 12.50
N MET A 83 -11.91 3.67 12.24
CA MET A 83 -11.50 4.36 11.01
C MET A 83 -9.97 4.49 10.97
N PRO A 84 -9.36 4.40 9.77
CA PRO A 84 -7.91 4.54 9.64
C PRO A 84 -7.48 5.91 10.15
N LEU A 85 -6.44 5.92 11.00
CA LEU A 85 -5.86 7.13 11.56
C LEU A 85 -5.27 8.00 10.44
N TYR A 86 -4.57 7.35 9.52
CA TYR A 86 -4.04 7.96 8.31
C TYR A 86 -4.23 7.05 7.11
N ARG A 87 -4.41 7.68 5.95
CA ARG A 87 -4.31 7.04 4.63
C ARG A 87 -3.19 7.68 3.85
N ILE A 88 -2.29 6.86 3.33
CA ILE A 88 -1.26 7.28 2.41
C ILE A 88 -1.67 6.80 1.02
N GLU A 89 -1.79 7.74 0.09
CA GLU A 89 -2.24 7.45 -1.27
C GLU A 89 -1.11 7.68 -2.28
N LYS A 90 -1.08 6.85 -3.32
CA LYS A 90 -0.30 7.04 -4.55
C LYS A 90 -1.24 7.16 -5.73
N ARG A 91 -1.21 8.31 -6.43
CA ARG A 91 -1.98 8.60 -7.64
C ARG A 91 -1.04 9.01 -8.78
N PRO A 92 -0.60 8.08 -9.65
CA PRO A 92 0.37 8.36 -10.72
C PRO A 92 -0.06 9.48 -11.68
N LYS A 93 -1.38 9.63 -11.91
CA LYS A 93 -1.95 10.71 -12.73
C LYS A 93 -1.62 12.12 -12.22
N LEU A 94 -1.30 12.27 -10.94
CA LEU A 94 -0.93 13.55 -10.32
C LEU A 94 0.58 13.80 -10.24
N ARG A 95 1.40 12.85 -10.73
CA ARG A 95 2.87 12.91 -10.62
C ARG A 95 3.46 14.19 -11.20
N ASN A 96 2.96 14.69 -12.32
CA ASN A 96 3.50 15.88 -12.98
C ASN A 96 2.71 17.17 -12.63
N ARG A 97 1.85 17.11 -11.61
CA ARG A 97 1.00 18.23 -11.18
C ARG A 97 1.36 18.63 -9.75
N GLN A 98 0.49 18.29 -8.81
CA GLN A 98 0.63 18.54 -7.38
C GLN A 98 1.43 17.47 -6.64
N GLY A 99 1.86 16.41 -7.33
CA GLY A 99 2.58 15.29 -6.75
C GLY A 99 1.71 14.04 -6.57
N ALA A 100 2.33 12.87 -6.77
CA ALA A 100 1.66 11.57 -6.77
C ALA A 100 1.27 11.09 -5.38
N TYR A 101 1.94 11.54 -4.32
CA TYR A 101 1.75 11.02 -2.97
C TYR A 101 1.01 11.99 -2.07
N ALA A 102 0.16 11.48 -1.20
CA ALA A 102 -0.49 12.29 -0.16
C ALA A 102 -0.68 11.49 1.13
N VAL A 103 -0.67 12.20 2.27
CA VAL A 103 -1.09 11.70 3.58
C VAL A 103 -2.38 12.42 3.95
N ILE A 104 -3.39 11.65 4.34
CA ILE A 104 -4.74 12.10 4.66
C ILE A 104 -5.08 11.65 6.08
N ALA A 105 -5.58 12.55 6.91
CA ALA A 105 -6.07 12.23 8.25
C ALA A 105 -7.43 11.53 8.20
N ALA A 106 -7.84 10.91 9.32
CA ALA A 106 -9.18 10.32 9.48
C ALA A 106 -10.32 11.27 9.08
N SER A 107 -10.15 12.59 9.31
CA SER A 107 -11.13 13.63 8.94
C SER A 107 -11.25 13.88 7.43
N GLY A 108 -10.37 13.28 6.62
CA GLY A 108 -10.27 13.57 5.18
C GLY A 108 -9.35 14.75 4.84
N MET A 109 -8.81 15.45 5.84
CA MET A 109 -7.86 16.54 5.63
C MET A 109 -6.53 16.02 5.05
N ILE A 110 -6.06 16.62 3.96
CA ILE A 110 -4.73 16.34 3.41
C ILE A 110 -3.68 17.02 4.29
N LEU A 111 -2.89 16.22 5.01
CA LEU A 111 -1.82 16.73 5.87
C LEU A 111 -0.59 17.14 5.05
N LYS A 112 -0.27 16.36 4.02
CA LYS A 112 0.83 16.64 3.11
C LYS A 112 0.59 16.01 1.75
N ARG A 113 1.05 16.69 0.71
CA ARG A 113 1.08 16.19 -0.67
C ARG A 113 2.41 16.55 -1.33
N GLY A 114 2.92 15.67 -2.20
CA GLY A 114 4.19 15.92 -2.88
C GLY A 114 4.62 14.85 -3.87
N HIS A 115 5.75 15.11 -4.51
CA HIS A 115 6.35 14.27 -5.54
C HIS A 115 7.19 13.12 -4.97
N GLU A 116 7.72 13.29 -3.75
CA GLU A 116 8.60 12.34 -3.09
C GLU A 116 7.93 11.72 -1.87
N LEU A 117 7.73 10.40 -1.88
CA LEU A 117 7.02 9.69 -0.81
C LEU A 117 7.67 9.92 0.56
N LYS A 118 9.01 9.83 0.65
CA LYS A 118 9.74 10.03 1.91
C LYS A 118 9.50 11.41 2.53
N GLN A 119 9.41 12.47 1.70
CA GLN A 119 9.15 13.82 2.20
C GLN A 119 7.70 13.98 2.67
N VAL A 120 6.76 13.33 1.98
CA VAL A 120 5.35 13.32 2.37
C VAL A 120 5.16 12.60 3.72
N LEU A 121 5.87 11.49 3.93
CA LEU A 121 5.76 10.69 5.16
C LEU A 121 6.30 11.39 6.42
N LYS A 122 7.16 12.41 6.30
CA LYS A 122 7.69 13.16 7.46
C LYS A 122 6.60 13.79 8.33
N VAL A 123 5.41 14.05 7.78
CA VAL A 123 4.28 14.58 8.56
C VAL A 123 3.76 13.58 9.62
N LEU A 124 4.10 12.30 9.48
CA LEU A 124 3.75 11.22 10.41
C LEU A 124 4.83 10.95 11.46
N GLU A 125 6.00 11.59 11.32
CA GLU A 125 7.09 11.44 12.27
C GLU A 125 6.86 12.38 13.46
N PRO A 126 7.12 11.91 14.70
CA PRO A 126 7.04 12.79 15.85
C PRO A 126 8.07 13.91 15.71
N LYS A 127 7.70 15.13 16.09
CA LYS A 127 8.64 16.25 16.19
C LYS A 127 9.70 15.89 17.23
N GLN A 128 10.90 15.52 16.80
CA GLN A 128 12.03 15.39 17.71
C GLN A 128 12.41 16.79 18.17
N ILE A 129 12.19 17.07 19.45
CA ILE A 129 12.78 18.22 20.12
C ILE A 129 14.17 17.77 20.55
N SER A 130 15.22 18.28 19.89
CA SER A 130 16.58 18.10 20.37
C SER A 130 16.78 18.99 21.59
N LEU A 131 16.93 18.39 22.78
CA LEU A 131 17.51 19.10 23.91
C LEU A 131 18.99 19.30 23.60
N VAL A 132 19.38 20.53 23.25
CA VAL A 132 20.80 20.90 23.21
C VAL A 132 21.24 21.02 24.65
N SER A 133 21.91 20.00 25.16
CA SER A 133 22.64 20.10 26.43
C SER A 133 23.96 20.81 26.12
N GLU A 134 23.99 22.13 26.30
CA GLU A 134 25.25 22.87 26.41
C GLU A 134 25.85 22.58 27.79
N LEU A 135 27.05 22.00 27.81
CA LEU A 135 28.02 22.05 28.91
C LEU A 135 29.41 22.24 28.31
#